data_AF-A0A964E1P2-F1
#
_entry.id   AF-A0A964E1P2-F1
#
_cell.length_a   1.000
_cell.length_b   1.000
_cell.length_c   1.000
_cell.angle_alpha   90.00
_cell.angle_beta   90.00
_cell.angle_gamma   90.00
#
_symmetry.space_group_name_H-M   'P 1'
#
loop_
_entity.id
_entity.type
_entity.pdbx_description
1 polymer ?
#
loop_
_entity_poly.entity_id
_entity_poly.type
_entity_poly.pdbx_seq_one_letter_code
_entity_poly.pdbx_strand_id
1 'polypeptide(L)'
;MPLTAGPFPNFAGCLGYLDATYKEQAAMAMPKPIVTRQGDTHQTILSTKGVDRGPGQQAVYEAEIGHVNRAIDTQFHQIVTSYDWQRFTLKCQGPVFSGSQQDGYDLQGIEQIPPGDPLVIRP
;
A
#
# COMPACT_ATOMS: atom_id res chain seq x y z
N MET A 1 1.40 14.95 4.37
CA MET A 1 0.21 15.80 4.23
C MET A 1 -0.82 15.48 5.31
N PRO A 2 -1.45 16.46 5.97
CA PRO A 2 -2.58 16.20 6.87
C PRO A 2 -3.81 15.72 6.08
N LEU A 3 -4.59 14.83 6.68
CA LEU A 3 -5.86 14.34 6.13
C LEU A 3 -7.03 14.87 6.96
N THR A 4 -8.14 15.16 6.29
CA THR A 4 -9.37 15.64 6.93
C THR A 4 -10.50 14.64 6.67
N ALA A 5 -11.28 14.37 7.70
CA ALA A 5 -12.50 13.58 7.63
C ALA A 5 -13.48 14.04 8.71
N GLY A 6 -14.78 13.81 8.47
CA GLY A 6 -15.83 14.30 9.35
C GLY A 6 -16.28 15.74 9.02
N PRO A 7 -16.98 16.42 9.95
CA PRO A 7 -17.18 16.05 11.35
C PRO A 7 -17.96 14.76 11.56
N PHE A 8 -17.65 14.02 12.63
CA PHE A 8 -18.40 12.82 13.03
C PHE A 8 -19.32 13.14 14.21
N PRO A 9 -20.52 12.52 14.29
CA PRO A 9 -21.47 12.78 15.36
C PRO A 9 -21.03 12.19 16.71
N ASN A 10 -20.21 11.13 16.71
CA ASN A 10 -19.74 10.43 17.90
C ASN A 10 -18.53 9.55 17.56
N PHE A 11 -17.97 8.91 18.59
CA PHE A 11 -16.86 7.96 18.44
C PHE A 11 -17.17 6.80 17.50
N ALA A 12 -18.39 6.25 17.53
CA ALA A 12 -18.77 5.15 16.65
C ALA A 12 -18.73 5.56 15.16
N GLY A 13 -19.09 6.82 14.85
CA GLY A 13 -18.96 7.37 13.49
C GLY A 13 -17.50 7.47 13.04
N CYS A 14 -16.63 8.01 13.89
CA CYS A 14 -15.20 8.11 13.58
C CYS A 14 -14.54 6.72 13.45
N LEU A 15 -14.87 5.80 14.36
CA LEU A 15 -14.40 4.42 14.31
C LEU A 15 -14.88 3.71 13.03
N GLY A 16 -16.13 3.91 12.65
CA GLY A 16 -16.68 3.37 11.40
C GLY A 16 -15.94 3.87 10.16
N TYR A 17 -15.46 5.11 10.18
CA TYR A 17 -14.59 5.63 9.13
C TYR A 17 -13.24 4.89 9.08
N LEU A 18 -12.57 4.66 10.23
CA LEU A 18 -11.33 3.88 10.25
C LEU A 18 -11.53 2.45 9.75
N ASP A 19 -12.62 1.79 10.18
CA ASP A 19 -12.97 0.43 9.75
C ASP A 19 -13.29 0.38 8.24
N ALA A 20 -13.94 1.40 7.69
CA ALA A 20 -14.21 1.51 6.26
C ALA A 20 -12.93 1.71 5.46
N THR A 21 -12.06 2.64 5.89
CA THR A 21 -10.76 2.87 5.26
C THR A 21 -9.91 1.60 5.27
N TYR A 22 -9.84 0.88 6.39
CA TYR A 22 -9.14 -0.40 6.45
C TYR A 22 -9.67 -1.39 5.41
N LYS A 23 -10.99 -1.55 5.30
CA LYS A 23 -11.61 -2.47 4.32
C LYS A 23 -11.30 -2.08 2.88
N GLU A 24 -11.39 -0.79 2.55
CA GLU A 24 -11.07 -0.27 1.22
C GLU A 24 -9.61 -0.54 0.88
N GLN A 25 -8.69 -0.26 1.79
CA GLN A 25 -7.26 -0.51 1.59
C GLN A 25 -6.93 -2.00 1.50
N ALA A 26 -7.56 -2.84 2.34
CA ALA A 26 -7.40 -4.28 2.29
C ALA A 26 -7.89 -4.89 0.97
N ALA A 27 -8.95 -4.33 0.38
CA ALA A 27 -9.47 -4.77 -0.91
C ALA A 27 -8.54 -4.45 -2.09
N MET A 28 -7.65 -3.47 -1.95
CA MET A 28 -6.64 -3.14 -2.98
C MET A 28 -5.42 -4.09 -2.93
N ALA A 29 -5.15 -4.72 -1.79
CA ALA A 29 -3.99 -5.58 -1.62
C ALA A 29 -4.05 -6.81 -2.54
N MET A 30 -2.98 -7.02 -3.30
CA MET A 30 -2.88 -8.13 -4.24
C MET A 30 -2.12 -9.30 -3.60
N PRO A 31 -2.71 -10.52 -3.53
CA PRO A 31 -2.06 -11.66 -2.90
C PRO A 31 -0.84 -12.18 -3.68
N LYS A 32 -0.74 -11.82 -4.97
CA LYS A 32 0.39 -12.12 -5.84
C LYS A 32 0.54 -11.02 -6.89
N PRO A 33 1.74 -10.82 -7.46
CA PRO A 33 1.92 -9.94 -8.60
C PRO A 33 1.03 -10.36 -9.78
N ILE A 34 0.52 -9.37 -10.50
CA ILE A 34 -0.17 -9.57 -11.78
C ILE A 34 0.76 -9.20 -12.92
N VAL A 35 0.75 -9.99 -13.99
CA VAL A 35 1.48 -9.65 -15.22
C VAL A 35 0.74 -8.52 -15.92
N THR A 36 1.46 -7.47 -16.28
CA THR A 36 0.92 -6.32 -17.00
C THR A 36 1.26 -6.42 -18.49
N ARG A 37 2.43 -5.93 -18.91
CA ARG A 37 2.88 -5.90 -20.30
C ARG A 37 4.24 -6.58 -20.42
N GLN A 38 4.46 -7.37 -21.49
CA GLN A 38 5.79 -7.92 -21.83
C GLN A 38 6.49 -8.70 -20.69
N GLY A 39 5.72 -9.29 -19.77
CA GLY A 39 6.27 -10.04 -18.64
C GLY A 39 6.52 -9.19 -17.38
N ASP A 40 6.34 -7.86 -17.47
CA ASP A 40 6.36 -6.97 -16.31
C ASP A 40 5.28 -7.36 -15.31
N THR A 41 5.53 -7.07 -14.04
CA THR A 41 4.59 -7.36 -12.96
C THR A 41 4.32 -6.15 -12.09
N HIS A 42 3.08 -6.04 -11.63
CA HIS A 42 2.66 -5.06 -10.64
C HIS A 42 2.04 -5.77 -9.44
N GLN A 43 2.32 -5.27 -8.23
CA GLN A 43 1.67 -5.73 -7.00
C GLN A 43 1.43 -4.57 -6.05
N THR A 44 0.18 -4.42 -5.59
CA THR A 44 -0.14 -3.57 -4.45
C THR A 44 -0.03 -4.38 -3.16
N ILE A 45 0.72 -3.88 -2.18
CA ILE A 45 0.94 -4.50 -0.87
C ILE A 45 0.31 -3.60 0.19
N LEU A 46 -0.40 -4.18 1.16
CA LEU A 46 -0.85 -3.48 2.35
C LEU A 46 -0.14 -4.06 3.57
N SER A 47 0.59 -3.21 4.29
CA SER A 47 1.14 -3.52 5.61
C SER A 47 0.35 -2.77 6.67
N THR A 48 -0.38 -3.48 7.52
CA THR A 48 -1.21 -2.90 8.59
C THR A 48 -1.48 -3.91 9.70
N LYS A 49 -1.78 -3.42 10.90
CA LYS A 49 -2.32 -4.22 12.02
C LYS A 49 -3.85 -4.18 12.10
N GLY A 50 -4.51 -3.51 11.14
CA GLY A 50 -5.93 -3.20 11.23
C GLY A 50 -6.20 -2.02 12.17
N VAL A 51 -7.46 -1.80 12.52
CA VAL A 51 -7.87 -0.73 13.45
C VAL A 51 -7.63 -1.19 14.88
N ASP A 52 -6.75 -0.51 15.59
CA ASP A 52 -6.48 -0.73 17.02
C ASP A 52 -7.41 0.16 17.87
N ARG A 53 -8.07 -0.45 18.86
CA ARG A 53 -9.02 0.23 19.75
C ARG A 53 -8.38 0.38 21.12
N GLY A 54 -8.07 1.63 21.46
CA GLY A 54 -7.45 1.98 22.74
C GLY A 54 -8.49 2.11 23.87
N PRO A 55 -8.02 2.30 25.12
CA PRO A 55 -8.90 2.60 26.24
C PRO A 55 -9.65 3.92 26.03
N GLY A 56 -10.89 3.98 26.53
CA GLY A 56 -11.78 5.12 26.32
C GLY A 56 -12.32 5.17 24.88
N GLN A 57 -12.67 6.37 24.41
CA GLN A 57 -13.11 6.58 23.03
C GLN A 57 -11.90 6.90 22.14
N GLN A 58 -10.96 5.96 22.02
CA GLN A 58 -9.75 6.13 21.21
C GLN A 58 -9.59 4.99 20.21
N ALA A 59 -9.20 5.31 18.98
CA ALA A 59 -8.86 4.32 17.98
C ALA A 59 -7.76 4.84 17.04
N VAL A 60 -6.92 3.93 16.56
CA VAL A 60 -5.80 4.24 15.67
C VAL A 60 -5.81 3.25 14.51
N TYR A 61 -5.55 3.75 13.31
CA TYR A 61 -5.29 2.94 12.13
C TYR A 61 -3.98 3.40 11.50
N GLU A 62 -3.04 2.46 11.38
CA GLU A 62 -1.76 2.67 10.71
C GLU A 62 -1.61 1.68 9.56
N ALA A 63 -1.23 2.20 8.40
CA ALA A 63 -1.06 1.39 7.20
C ALA A 63 0.03 1.95 6.30
N GLU A 64 0.71 1.06 5.60
CA GLU A 64 1.54 1.37 4.43
C GLU A 64 0.94 0.65 3.22
N ILE A 65 0.61 1.41 2.18
CA ILE A 65 0.27 0.88 0.85
C ILE A 65 1.51 1.02 0.00
N GLY A 66 2.05 -0.09 -0.47
CA GLY A 66 3.20 -0.12 -1.36
C GLY A 66 2.82 -0.60 -2.76
N HIS A 67 3.44 -0.03 -3.79
CA HIS A 67 3.34 -0.50 -5.17
C HIS A 67 4.70 -1.03 -5.60
N VAL A 68 4.75 -2.34 -5.85
CA VAL A 68 5.93 -2.99 -6.42
C VAL A 68 5.72 -3.12 -7.92
N ASN A 69 6.59 -2.50 -8.70
CA ASN A 69 6.63 -2.67 -10.15
C ASN A 69 7.95 -3.37 -10.50
N ARG A 70 7.88 -4.45 -11.28
CA ARG A 70 9.05 -5.13 -11.82
C ARG A 70 8.97 -5.09 -13.33
N ALA A 71 9.96 -4.47 -13.95
CA ALA A 71 10.07 -4.35 -15.40
C ALA A 71 11.20 -5.22 -15.93
N ILE A 72 10.96 -5.91 -17.04
CA ILE A 72 11.98 -6.68 -17.75
C ILE A 72 12.72 -5.73 -18.69
N ASP A 73 14.01 -5.56 -18.44
CA ASP A 73 14.91 -4.82 -19.30
C ASP A 73 15.68 -5.82 -20.18
N THR A 74 15.16 -6.03 -21.38
CA THR A 74 15.73 -6.98 -22.35
C THR A 74 17.07 -6.51 -22.93
N GLN A 75 17.35 -5.20 -22.90
CA GLN A 75 18.61 -4.66 -23.41
C GLN A 75 19.77 -5.06 -22.50
N PHE A 76 19.55 -5.00 -21.19
CA PHE A 76 20.57 -5.30 -20.18
C PHE A 76 20.37 -6.66 -19.49
N HIS A 77 19.37 -7.44 -19.94
CA HIS A 77 19.06 -8.78 -19.42
C HIS A 77 18.81 -8.80 -17.90
N GLN A 78 18.06 -7.82 -17.42
CA GLN A 78 17.84 -7.57 -15.99
C GLN A 78 16.37 -7.30 -15.69
N ILE A 79 16.00 -7.45 -14.41
CA ILE A 79 14.72 -7.02 -13.86
C ILE A 79 15.00 -5.77 -13.02
N VAL A 80 14.30 -4.69 -13.35
CA VAL A 80 14.33 -3.45 -12.57
C VAL A 80 13.09 -3.40 -11.69
N THR A 81 13.29 -3.34 -10.38
CA THR A 81 12.22 -3.24 -9.39
C THR A 81 12.15 -1.82 -8.84
N SER A 82 10.99 -1.19 -8.94
CA SER A 82 10.70 0.07 -8.24
C SER A 82 9.64 -0.14 -7.17
N TYR A 83 9.81 0.54 -6.04
CA TYR A 83 8.86 0.54 -4.94
C TYR A 83 8.52 1.98 -4.55
N ASP A 84 7.25 2.33 -4.64
CA ASP A 84 6.69 3.55 -4.06
C ASP A 84 5.67 3.17 -2.98
N TRP A 85 5.47 4.07 -2.02
CA TRP A 85 4.60 3.81 -0.89
C TRP A 85 3.87 5.04 -0.39
N GLN A 86 2.74 4.79 0.27
CA GLN A 86 1.95 5.75 1.02
C GLN A 86 1.71 5.23 2.44
N ARG A 87 2.11 6.00 3.45
CA ARG A 87 1.90 5.70 4.87
C ARG A 87 0.78 6.55 5.44
N PHE A 88 -0.20 5.90 6.05
CA PHE A 88 -1.33 6.51 6.72
C PHE A 88 -1.21 6.35 8.23
N THR A 89 -1.48 7.42 8.96
CA THR A 89 -1.71 7.40 10.40
C THR A 89 -3.00 8.13 10.67
N LEU A 90 -4.06 7.38 11.02
CA LEU A 90 -5.40 7.90 11.26
C LEU A 90 -5.79 7.64 12.72
N LYS A 91 -6.42 8.61 13.36
CA LYS A 91 -6.75 8.55 14.79
C LYS A 91 -8.13 9.14 15.06
N CYS A 92 -8.85 8.49 15.96
CA CYS A 92 -10.08 8.98 16.55
C CYS A 92 -9.88 9.21 18.05
N GLN A 93 -10.32 10.36 18.54
CA GLN A 93 -10.47 10.66 19.96
C GLN A 93 -11.86 11.24 20.21
N GLY A 94 -12.78 10.42 20.72
CA GLY A 94 -14.21 10.71 20.68
C GLY A 94 -14.68 10.88 19.23
N PRO A 95 -15.49 11.90 18.90
CA PRO A 95 -15.87 12.20 17.53
C PRO A 95 -14.75 12.87 16.69
N VAL A 96 -13.62 13.23 17.30
CA VAL A 96 -12.58 14.02 16.65
C VAL A 96 -11.64 13.11 15.87
N PHE A 97 -11.49 13.40 14.58
CA PHE A 97 -10.55 12.74 13.69
C PHE A 97 -9.27 13.56 13.53
N SER A 98 -8.13 12.89 13.48
CA SER A 98 -6.88 13.44 12.96
C SER A 98 -6.19 12.41 12.09
N GLY A 99 -5.64 12.84 10.96
CA GLY A 99 -5.00 11.94 10.01
C GLY A 99 -3.79 12.58 9.34
N SER A 100 -2.86 11.74 8.92
CA SER A 100 -1.73 12.14 8.08
C SER A 100 -1.39 11.06 7.07
N GLN A 101 -0.96 11.50 5.89
CA GLN A 101 -0.37 10.69 4.84
C GLN A 101 1.08 11.11 4.61
N GLN A 102 1.96 10.16 4.35
CA GLN A 102 3.30 10.42 3.84
C GLN A 102 3.50 9.56 2.61
N ASP A 103 4.24 10.06 1.65
CA ASP A 103 4.54 9.37 0.41
C ASP A 103 6.05 9.26 0.26
N GLY A 104 6.53 8.19 -0.35
CA GLY A 104 7.94 7.98 -0.59
C GLY A 104 8.20 6.89 -1.61
N TYR A 105 9.49 6.66 -1.86
CA TYR A 105 9.95 5.62 -2.76
C TYR A 105 11.31 5.11 -2.28
N ASP A 106 11.60 3.85 -2.57
CA ASP A 106 12.91 3.27 -2.35
C ASP A 106 13.76 3.37 -3.62
N LEU A 107 15.07 3.22 -3.45
CA LEU A 107 15.97 3.08 -4.60
C LEU A 107 15.63 1.82 -5.38
N GLN A 108 15.78 1.89 -6.70
CA GLN A 108 15.49 0.76 -7.57
C GLN A 108 16.39 -0.43 -7.26
N GLY A 109 15.78 -1.61 -7.18
CA GLY A 109 16.49 -2.89 -7.15
C GLY A 109 16.78 -3.36 -8.57
N ILE A 110 17.95 -3.95 -8.78
CA ILE A 110 18.33 -4.54 -10.07
C ILE A 110 18.69 -6.01 -9.82
N GLU A 111 18.02 -6.91 -10.52
CA GLU A 111 18.27 -8.35 -10.48
C GLU A 111 18.67 -8.82 -11.88
N GLN A 112 19.70 -9.65 -12.01
CA GLN A 112 20.05 -10.26 -13.30
C GLN A 112 19.06 -11.38 -13.63
N ILE A 113 18.61 -11.46 -14.87
CA ILE A 113 17.76 -12.58 -15.31
C ILE A 113 18.66 -13.82 -15.40
N PRO A 114 18.31 -14.94 -14.73
CA PRO A 114 19.08 -16.16 -14.82
C PRO A 114 19.16 -16.66 -16.27
N PRO A 115 20.32 -17.15 -16.74
CA PRO A 115 20.43 -17.71 -18.08
C PRO A 115 19.49 -18.92 -18.23
N GLY A 116 18.63 -18.86 -19.26
CA GLY A 116 17.67 -19.92 -19.57
C GLY A 116 16.26 -19.72 -18.98
N ASP A 117 15.97 -18.58 -18.34
CA ASP A 117 14.63 -18.25 -17.87
C ASP A 117 13.65 -18.04 -19.06
N PRO A 118 12.50 -18.75 -19.12
CA PRO A 118 11.54 -18.63 -20.21
C PRO A 118 10.89 -17.25 -20.35
N LEU A 119 11.08 -16.33 -19.39
CA LEU A 119 10.67 -14.92 -19.51
C LEU A 119 11.36 -14.17 -20.66
N VAL A 120 12.46 -14.71 -21.19
CA VAL A 120 13.23 -14.14 -22.31
C VAL A 120 12.68 -14.56 -23.69
N ILE A 121 11.74 -15.50 -23.78
CA ILE A 121 11.32 -16.05 -25.08
C ILE A 121 9.85 -15.78 -25.35
N ARG A 122 9.53 -14.64 -25.98
CA ARG A 122 8.58 -14.57 -27.11
C ARG A 122 9.03 -13.44 -28.08
N PRO A 123 8.97 -13.70 -29.40
CA PRO A 123 9.74 -13.01 -30.46
C PRO A 123 9.37 -11.55 -30.70
#